data_AF-A0A916JCW3-F1
#
_entry.id   AF-A0A916JCW3-F1
#
_cell.length_a   1.000
_cell.length_b   1.000
_cell.length_c   1.000
_cell.angle_alpha   90.00
_cell.angle_beta   90.00
_cell.angle_gamma   90.00
#
_symmetry.space_group_name_H-M   'P 1'
#
loop_
_entity.id
_entity.type
_entity.pdbx_description
1 polymer ?
#
loop_
_entity_poly.entity_id
_entity_poly.type
_entity_poly.pdbx_seq_one_letter_code
_entity_poly.pdbx_strand_id
1 'polypeptide(L)'
;MVKKYSIGRNPENLISIPDHPSVSGTHAYITPISENEMLVEDNDSTNGTFVNGQMVSSYVLHPADELRVGKVRIKAEQLFQKIARQAKPAGQGNAQKPQRKPQVVDVSDQFEQLRAVFDKYRQRKHQLAVIREGNWLEKLLRIIFPVGSIFRNKALEFQVQKEKLDDWFQEVYVCPNCNTHFGNMRWELIAKKKNCRNCKAILVK
;
A
#
# COMPACT_ATOMS: atom_id res chain seq x y z
N MET A 1 -17.56 -18.49 -0.29
CA MET A 1 -16.34 -19.23 -0.68
C MET A 1 -15.15 -18.51 -0.08
N VAL A 2 -14.33 -19.20 0.74
CA VAL A 2 -13.10 -18.60 1.26
C VAL A 2 -12.09 -18.51 0.11
N LYS A 3 -11.51 -17.33 -0.11
CA LYS A 3 -10.63 -17.09 -1.26
C LYS A 3 -9.28 -17.76 -1.02
N LYS A 4 -8.93 -18.74 -1.84
CA LYS A 4 -7.68 -19.50 -1.76
C LYS A 4 -6.67 -18.96 -2.78
N TYR A 5 -5.43 -18.80 -2.38
CA TYR A 5 -4.34 -18.29 -3.20
C TYR A 5 -3.23 -19.32 -3.33
N SER A 6 -2.57 -19.41 -4.48
CA SER A 6 -1.51 -20.39 -4.71
C SER A 6 -0.10 -19.79 -4.69
N ILE A 7 0.86 -20.61 -4.23
CA ILE A 7 2.29 -20.37 -4.28
C ILE A 7 2.93 -21.49 -5.11
N GLY A 8 3.84 -21.14 -6.01
CA GLY A 8 4.61 -22.16 -6.72
C GLY A 8 5.44 -21.60 -7.87
N ARG A 9 6.08 -22.50 -8.61
CA ARG A 9 6.92 -22.14 -9.76
C ARG A 9 6.13 -21.67 -10.98
N ASN A 10 4.91 -22.16 -11.16
CA ASN A 10 4.09 -21.79 -12.31
C ASN A 10 3.75 -20.28 -12.29
N PRO A 11 3.65 -19.64 -13.47
CA PRO A 11 3.32 -18.21 -13.58
C PRO A 11 1.89 -17.89 -13.16
N GLU A 12 0.98 -18.87 -13.24
CA GLU A 12 -0.42 -18.74 -12.84
C GLU A 12 -0.62 -18.60 -11.33
N ASN A 13 0.41 -18.89 -10.53
CA ASN A 13 0.31 -18.73 -9.08
C ASN A 13 0.34 -17.26 -8.69
N LEU A 14 -0.47 -16.89 -7.70
CA LEU A 14 -0.42 -15.53 -7.15
C LEU A 14 1.00 -15.18 -6.68
N ILE A 15 1.68 -16.15 -6.06
CA ILE A 15 3.08 -16.04 -5.68
C ILE A 15 3.87 -16.99 -6.55
N SER A 16 4.28 -16.47 -7.71
CA SER A 16 5.11 -17.19 -8.66
C SER A 16 6.60 -17.05 -8.31
N ILE A 17 7.29 -18.18 -8.32
CA ILE A 17 8.74 -18.32 -8.05
C ILE A 17 9.38 -19.13 -9.20
N PRO A 18 9.45 -18.57 -10.42
CA PRO A 18 9.73 -19.33 -11.64
C PRO A 18 11.15 -19.91 -11.71
N ASP A 19 12.13 -19.23 -11.12
CA ASP A 19 13.55 -19.56 -11.29
C ASP A 19 14.08 -20.61 -10.30
N HIS A 20 13.24 -21.11 -9.38
CA HIS A 20 13.68 -22.03 -8.33
C HIS A 20 13.19 -23.46 -8.54
N PRO A 21 14.09 -24.41 -8.90
CA PRO A 21 13.70 -25.80 -9.21
C PRO A 21 13.24 -26.59 -7.98
N SER A 22 13.57 -26.13 -6.76
CA SER A 22 13.08 -26.76 -5.53
C SER A 22 11.60 -26.50 -5.26
N VAL A 23 10.97 -25.60 -6.02
CA VAL A 23 9.57 -25.22 -5.85
C VAL A 23 8.73 -25.94 -6.91
N SER A 24 7.80 -26.80 -6.48
CA SER A 24 6.80 -27.44 -7.34
C SER A 24 5.92 -26.44 -8.11
N GLY A 25 5.30 -26.89 -9.19
CA GLY A 25 4.47 -26.07 -10.08
C GLY A 25 3.40 -25.28 -9.32
N THR A 26 2.58 -25.98 -8.54
CA THR A 26 1.74 -25.42 -7.47
C THR A 26 2.15 -26.13 -6.19
N HIS A 27 2.87 -25.41 -5.33
CA HIS A 27 3.57 -25.99 -4.18
C HIS A 27 2.73 -25.98 -2.91
N ALA A 28 2.08 -24.85 -2.64
CA ALA A 28 1.27 -24.67 -1.46
C ALA A 28 0.13 -23.70 -1.76
N TYR A 29 -0.88 -23.73 -0.91
CA TYR A 29 -1.96 -22.77 -0.92
C TYR A 29 -2.02 -21.98 0.36
N ILE A 30 -2.58 -20.79 0.26
CA ILE A 30 -2.81 -19.87 1.35
C ILE A 30 -4.28 -19.51 1.38
N THR A 31 -4.87 -19.63 2.56
CA THR A 31 -6.24 -19.24 2.82
C THR A 31 -6.23 -18.22 3.97
N PRO A 32 -6.59 -16.95 3.72
CA PRO A 32 -6.66 -15.95 4.77
C PRO A 32 -7.79 -16.27 5.74
N ILE A 33 -7.47 -16.26 7.04
CA ILE A 33 -8.43 -16.49 8.13
C ILE A 33 -8.80 -15.15 8.76
N SER A 34 -7.80 -14.33 9.08
CA SER A 34 -7.95 -13.00 9.70
C SER A 34 -6.88 -12.03 9.17
N GLU A 35 -6.81 -10.80 9.69
CA GLU A 35 -5.79 -9.81 9.30
C GLU A 35 -4.36 -10.30 9.58
N ASN A 36 -4.19 -11.12 10.62
CA ASN A 36 -2.89 -11.59 11.10
C ASN A 36 -2.75 -13.13 11.10
N GLU A 37 -3.72 -13.86 10.54
CA GLU A 37 -3.65 -15.32 10.44
C GLU A 37 -3.97 -15.78 9.02
N MET A 38 -3.11 -16.66 8.48
CA MET A 38 -3.35 -17.33 7.22
C MET A 38 -3.07 -18.82 7.36
N LEU A 39 -3.96 -19.66 6.87
CA LEU A 39 -3.70 -21.08 6.73
C LEU A 39 -2.79 -21.30 5.53
N VAL A 40 -1.63 -21.92 5.74
CA VAL A 40 -0.80 -22.47 4.66
C VAL A 40 -1.03 -23.98 4.58
N GLU A 41 -1.27 -24.48 3.38
CA GLU A 41 -1.49 -25.90 3.11
C GLU A 41 -0.50 -26.34 2.03
N ASP A 42 0.36 -27.31 2.34
CA ASP A 42 1.21 -27.93 1.34
C ASP A 42 0.35 -28.71 0.33
N ASN A 43 0.72 -28.67 -0.94
CA ASN A 43 0.00 -29.36 -2.02
C ASN A 43 0.86 -30.50 -2.57
N ASP A 44 1.17 -31.46 -1.70
CA ASP A 44 2.02 -32.63 -1.98
C ASP A 44 3.31 -32.23 -2.72
N SER A 45 3.98 -31.22 -2.18
CA SER A 45 5.14 -30.63 -2.83
C SER A 45 6.37 -31.53 -2.75
N THR A 46 7.24 -31.48 -3.76
CA THR A 46 8.39 -32.40 -3.87
C THR A 46 9.43 -32.20 -2.77
N ASN A 47 9.60 -30.97 -2.30
CA ASN A 47 10.60 -30.63 -1.29
C ASN A 47 9.99 -30.23 0.05
N GLY A 48 8.67 -30.22 0.17
CA GLY A 48 7.95 -29.83 1.37
C GLY A 48 7.86 -28.33 1.61
N THR A 49 6.83 -27.96 2.38
CA THR A 49 6.66 -26.65 3.01
C THR A 49 7.13 -26.72 4.46
N PHE A 50 7.81 -25.68 4.93
CA PHE A 50 8.32 -25.57 6.29
C PHE A 50 7.94 -24.23 6.91
N VAL A 51 7.63 -24.23 8.20
CA VAL A 51 7.44 -23.02 8.99
C VAL A 51 8.37 -23.07 10.18
N ASN A 52 9.15 -22.01 10.40
CA ASN A 52 10.13 -21.91 11.48
C ASN A 52 11.10 -23.13 11.53
N GLY A 53 11.42 -23.68 10.36
CA GLY A 53 12.31 -24.83 10.20
C GLY A 53 11.63 -26.21 10.29
N GLN A 54 10.36 -26.29 10.71
CA GLN A 54 9.61 -27.54 10.81
C GLN A 54 8.79 -27.80 9.55
N MET A 55 8.78 -29.05 9.06
CA MET A 55 7.96 -29.43 7.90
C MET A 55 6.49 -29.51 8.30
N VAL A 56 5.61 -28.93 7.49
CA VAL A 56 4.17 -28.86 7.77
C VAL A 56 3.36 -29.23 6.54
N SER A 57 2.25 -29.96 6.74
CA SER A 57 1.23 -30.18 5.71
C SER A 57 0.14 -29.10 5.77
N SER A 58 -0.17 -28.62 6.96
CA SER A 58 -1.09 -27.51 7.21
C SER A 58 -0.64 -26.74 8.45
N TYR A 59 -0.64 -25.41 8.40
CA TYR A 59 -0.21 -24.57 9.52
C TYR A 59 -0.87 -23.18 9.48
N VAL A 60 -1.24 -22.64 10.65
CA VAL A 60 -1.74 -21.26 10.79
C VAL A 60 -0.55 -20.32 10.92
N LEU A 61 -0.15 -19.73 9.80
CA LEU A 61 0.96 -18.81 9.70
C LEU A 61 0.63 -17.46 10.33
N HIS A 62 1.59 -16.88 11.04
CA HIS A 62 1.54 -15.53 11.62
C HIS A 62 2.61 -14.62 10.98
N PRO A 63 2.48 -13.27 11.03
CA PRO A 63 3.41 -12.35 10.36
C PRO A 63 4.87 -12.49 10.78
N ALA A 64 5.10 -12.89 12.04
CA ALA A 64 6.42 -13.10 12.63
C ALA A 64 7.09 -14.42 12.19
N ASP A 65 6.35 -15.34 11.58
CA ASP A 65 6.87 -16.65 11.18
C ASP A 65 7.76 -16.58 9.93
N GLU A 66 8.66 -17.54 9.81
CA GLU A 66 9.44 -17.79 8.60
C GLU A 66 8.85 -18.95 7.81
N LEU A 67 8.22 -18.65 6.67
CA LEU A 67 7.75 -19.66 5.73
C LEU A 67 8.88 -20.03 4.77
N ARG A 68 9.08 -21.33 4.53
CA ARG A 68 10.01 -21.83 3.52
C ARG A 68 9.32 -22.85 2.63
N VAL A 69 9.43 -22.63 1.33
CA VAL A 69 8.80 -23.43 0.27
C VAL A 69 9.94 -24.06 -0.53
N GLY A 70 10.15 -25.37 -0.36
CA GLY A 70 11.39 -26.03 -0.80
C GLY A 70 12.64 -25.35 -0.21
N LYS A 71 13.52 -24.78 -1.04
CA LYS A 71 14.73 -24.06 -0.59
C LYS A 71 14.55 -22.54 -0.49
N VAL A 72 13.37 -22.01 -0.83
CA VAL A 72 13.11 -20.57 -0.88
C VAL A 72 12.46 -20.11 0.42
N ARG A 73 13.08 -19.13 1.08
CA ARG A 73 12.55 -18.49 2.29
C ARG A 73 11.68 -17.30 1.90
N ILE A 74 10.49 -17.24 2.48
CA ILE A 74 9.49 -16.20 2.28
C ILE A 74 9.18 -15.60 3.66
N LYS A 75 9.36 -14.29 3.79
CA LYS A 75 8.97 -13.60 5.02
C LYS A 75 7.45 -13.55 5.11
N ALA A 76 6.85 -14.10 6.16
CA ALA A 76 5.39 -14.12 6.32
C ALA A 76 4.81 -12.71 6.27
N GLU A 77 5.41 -11.72 6.94
CA GLU A 77 5.07 -10.29 6.84
C GLU A 77 4.78 -9.80 5.40
N GLN A 78 5.66 -10.13 4.44
CA GLN A 78 5.49 -9.71 3.04
C GLN A 78 4.33 -10.43 2.36
N LEU A 79 4.09 -11.68 2.77
CA LEU A 79 3.00 -12.51 2.30
C LEU A 79 1.65 -11.91 2.72
N PHE A 80 1.51 -11.55 4.00
CA PHE A 80 0.32 -10.90 4.55
C PHE A 80 -0.02 -9.62 3.77
N GLN A 81 0.97 -8.74 3.58
CA GLN A 81 0.78 -7.49 2.84
C GLN A 81 0.33 -7.72 1.39
N LYS A 82 0.88 -8.74 0.71
CA LYS A 82 0.52 -9.06 -0.68
C LYS A 82 -0.91 -9.59 -0.79
N ILE A 83 -1.31 -10.47 0.13
CA ILE A 83 -2.65 -11.06 0.17
C ILE A 83 -3.70 -10.01 0.56
N ALA A 84 -3.40 -9.13 1.52
CA ALA A 84 -4.27 -8.02 1.89
C ALA A 84 -4.56 -7.07 0.72
N ARG A 85 -3.55 -6.76 -0.11
CA ARG A 85 -3.73 -5.97 -1.34
C ARG A 85 -4.64 -6.65 -2.37
N GLN A 86 -4.64 -7.98 -2.41
CA GLN A 86 -5.47 -8.80 -3.32
C GLN A 86 -6.90 -9.02 -2.78
N ALA A 87 -7.12 -8.85 -1.48
CA ALA A 87 -8.41 -9.00 -0.82
C ALA A 87 -9.26 -7.72 -0.86
N LYS A 88 -8.63 -6.54 -0.94
CA LYS A 88 -9.36 -5.30 -1.23
C LYS A 88 -9.98 -5.42 -2.63
N PRO A 89 -11.31 -5.19 -2.81
CA PRO A 89 -11.92 -5.27 -4.12
C PRO A 89 -11.23 -4.29 -5.06
N ALA A 90 -10.61 -4.87 -6.09
CA ALA A 90 -9.96 -4.13 -7.15
C ALA A 90 -11.02 -3.32 -7.91
N GLY A 91 -11.18 -2.06 -7.55
CA GLY A 91 -11.48 -1.03 -8.54
C GLY A 91 -10.27 -0.90 -9.47
N GLN A 92 -10.30 -1.66 -10.57
CA GLN A 92 -9.43 -1.55 -11.77
C GLN A 92 -7.95 -1.94 -11.56
N GLY A 93 -7.25 -2.67 -12.43
CA GLY A 93 -7.51 -3.23 -13.75
C GLY A 93 -6.28 -4.07 -14.17
N ASN A 94 -6.44 -4.86 -15.24
CA ASN A 94 -5.43 -5.73 -15.85
C ASN A 94 -3.99 -5.16 -15.84
N ALA A 95 -3.05 -5.89 -15.24
CA ALA A 95 -1.61 -5.70 -15.42
C ALA A 95 -1.01 -6.87 -16.21
N GLN A 96 -1.37 -6.96 -17.49
CA GLN A 96 -0.41 -7.46 -18.47
C GLN A 96 0.77 -6.50 -18.48
N LYS A 97 1.97 -6.99 -18.17
CA LYS A 97 3.23 -6.29 -18.50
C LYS A 97 3.23 -5.97 -19.99
N PRO A 98 3.24 -4.69 -20.44
CA PRO A 98 3.62 -4.38 -21.80
C PRO A 98 5.12 -4.11 -21.81
N GLN A 99 5.88 -5.03 -22.39
CA GLN A 99 7.14 -4.64 -23.03
C GLN A 99 6.78 -3.73 -24.21
N ARG A 100 6.73 -2.41 -23.97
CA ARG A 100 6.80 -1.41 -25.04
C ARG A 100 7.96 -0.49 -24.71
N LYS A 101 8.84 -0.28 -25.69
CA LYS A 101 9.87 0.78 -25.69
C LYS A 101 9.25 2.06 -25.09
N PRO A 102 9.96 2.83 -24.25
CA PRO A 102 9.41 4.02 -23.62
C PRO A 102 9.00 5.02 -24.71
N GLN A 103 7.73 5.00 -25.08
CA GLN A 103 7.11 6.10 -25.80
C GLN A 103 7.04 7.23 -24.77
N VAL A 104 7.66 8.36 -25.08
CA VAL A 104 7.60 9.54 -24.24
C VAL A 104 6.17 10.05 -24.31
N VAL A 105 5.36 9.64 -23.33
CA VAL A 105 3.96 10.08 -23.23
C VAL A 105 3.96 11.51 -22.71
N ASP A 106 3.28 12.38 -23.42
CA ASP A 106 3.02 13.76 -23.01
C ASP A 106 1.77 13.79 -22.13
N VAL A 107 1.95 14.23 -20.88
CA VAL A 107 0.88 14.36 -19.88
C VAL A 107 0.79 15.80 -19.35
N SER A 108 1.25 16.79 -20.11
CA SER A 108 1.32 18.19 -19.65
C SER A 108 0.00 18.74 -19.13
N ASP A 109 -1.09 18.47 -19.84
CA ASP A 109 -2.40 19.04 -19.54
C ASP A 109 -3.00 18.42 -18.27
N GLN A 110 -2.75 17.13 -18.06
CA GLN A 110 -3.15 16.42 -16.84
C GLN A 110 -2.30 16.85 -15.65
N PHE A 111 -1.01 17.13 -15.86
CA PHE A 111 -0.10 17.59 -14.82
C PHE A 111 -0.44 19.00 -14.33
N GLU A 112 -0.90 19.91 -15.20
CA GLU A 112 -1.34 21.27 -14.78
C GLU A 112 -2.52 21.21 -13.80
N GLN A 113 -3.44 20.25 -13.98
CA GLN A 113 -4.60 20.08 -13.07
C GLN A 113 -4.17 19.73 -11.64
N LEU A 114 -3.00 19.11 -11.45
CA LEU A 114 -2.48 18.77 -10.13
C LEU A 114 -2.04 19.99 -9.32
N ARG A 115 -1.88 21.15 -9.94
CA ARG A 115 -1.58 22.41 -9.24
C ARG A 115 -2.69 22.75 -8.26
N ALA A 116 -3.93 22.70 -8.71
CA ALA A 116 -5.11 22.95 -7.87
C ALA A 116 -5.24 21.94 -6.72
N VAL A 117 -4.85 20.69 -6.96
CA VAL A 117 -4.84 19.64 -5.93
C VAL A 117 -3.87 19.99 -4.80
N PHE A 118 -2.64 20.39 -5.15
CA PHE A 118 -1.62 20.78 -4.18
C PHE A 118 -2.04 22.02 -3.38
N ASP A 119 -2.58 23.04 -4.06
CA ASP A 119 -3.05 24.27 -3.40
C ASP A 119 -4.18 23.98 -2.40
N LYS A 120 -5.15 23.15 -2.81
CA LYS A 120 -6.26 22.71 -1.95
C LYS A 120 -5.76 21.93 -0.74
N TYR A 121 -4.80 21.01 -0.93
CA TYR A 121 -4.17 20.26 0.15
C TYR A 121 -3.50 21.20 1.16
N ARG A 122 -2.68 22.14 0.66
CA ARG A 122 -1.97 23.12 1.50
C ARG A 122 -2.93 23.99 2.30
N GLN A 123 -3.96 24.53 1.67
CA GLN A 123 -4.98 25.36 2.32
C GLN A 123 -5.67 24.59 3.44
N ARG A 124 -6.13 23.37 3.16
CA ARG A 124 -6.87 22.56 4.14
C ARG A 124 -5.98 22.09 5.29
N LYS A 125 -4.72 21.74 5.01
CA LYS A 125 -3.72 21.41 6.03
C LYS A 125 -3.41 22.61 6.93
N HIS A 126 -3.35 23.82 6.36
CA HIS A 126 -3.19 25.05 7.14
C HIS A 126 -4.40 25.34 8.02
N GLN A 127 -5.63 25.21 7.49
CA GLN A 127 -6.85 25.35 8.29
C GLN A 127 -6.87 24.38 9.48
N LEU A 128 -6.51 23.11 9.26
CA LEU A 128 -6.37 22.12 10.32
C LEU A 128 -5.28 22.55 11.33
N ALA A 129 -4.12 23.02 10.88
CA ALA A 129 -3.07 23.49 11.78
C ALA A 129 -3.53 24.67 12.67
N VAL A 130 -4.26 25.63 12.10
CA VAL A 130 -4.84 26.77 12.84
C VAL A 130 -5.90 26.32 13.83
N ILE A 131 -6.77 25.36 13.48
CA ILE A 131 -7.78 24.81 14.42
C ILE A 131 -7.11 24.18 15.66
N ARG A 132 -5.96 23.51 15.48
CA ARG A 132 -5.19 22.95 16.59
C ARG A 132 -4.58 24.03 17.49
N GLU A 133 -4.16 25.16 16.94
CA GLU A 133 -3.56 26.27 17.69
C GLU A 133 -4.58 27.25 18.29
N GLY A 134 -5.74 27.41 17.66
CA GLY A 134 -6.72 28.47 17.89
C GLY A 134 -7.73 28.24 19.02
N ASN A 135 -7.67 27.11 19.75
CA ASN A 135 -8.66 26.82 20.78
C ASN A 135 -8.27 27.43 22.15
N TRP A 136 -8.18 28.76 22.20
CA TRP A 136 -7.81 29.52 23.41
C TRP A 136 -8.83 29.33 24.57
N LEU A 137 -10.13 29.21 24.24
CA LEU A 137 -11.21 28.88 25.17
C LEU A 137 -11.07 27.44 25.72
N GLU A 138 -10.63 26.47 24.93
CA GLU A 138 -10.38 25.10 25.42
C GLU A 138 -9.12 25.00 26.30
N LYS A 139 -8.09 25.82 26.05
CA LYS A 139 -6.95 25.96 26.97
C LYS A 139 -7.36 26.57 28.31
N LEU A 140 -8.23 27.57 28.32
CA LEU A 140 -8.78 28.18 29.54
C LEU A 140 -9.73 27.25 30.30
N LEU A 141 -10.60 26.51 29.60
CA LEU A 141 -11.51 25.55 30.23
C LEU A 141 -10.76 24.41 30.93
N ARG A 142 -9.55 24.02 30.48
CA ARG A 142 -8.67 23.08 31.19
C ARG A 142 -8.21 23.59 32.56
N ILE A 143 -8.18 24.90 32.77
CA ILE A 143 -7.80 25.52 34.05
C ILE A 143 -8.99 25.51 35.01
N ILE A 144 -10.22 25.60 34.50
CA ILE A 144 -11.44 25.79 35.30
C ILE A 144 -12.20 24.46 35.53
N PHE A 145 -12.18 23.52 34.58
CA PHE A 145 -12.95 22.27 34.62
C PHE A 145 -12.11 21.03 34.21
N PRO A 146 -11.89 20.04 35.11
CA PRO A 146 -11.09 18.86 34.81
C PRO A 146 -11.93 17.76 34.13
N VAL A 147 -12.43 18.00 32.92
CA VAL A 147 -13.30 17.02 32.22
C VAL A 147 -12.51 16.22 31.19
N GLY A 148 -11.98 15.06 31.57
CA GLY A 148 -11.11 14.21 30.74
C GLY A 148 -11.78 13.38 29.62
N SER A 149 -13.07 13.58 29.35
CA SER A 149 -13.85 12.78 28.39
C SER A 149 -14.25 13.53 27.11
N ILE A 150 -14.56 14.84 27.17
CA ILE A 150 -15.02 15.62 25.99
C ILE A 150 -13.85 15.93 25.04
N PHE A 151 -12.64 16.16 25.56
CA PHE A 151 -11.48 16.56 24.75
C PHE A 151 -10.88 15.42 23.90
N ARG A 152 -11.08 14.15 24.30
CA ARG A 152 -10.53 12.99 23.59
C ARG A 152 -11.16 12.85 22.20
N ASN A 153 -12.47 13.10 22.10
CA ASN A 153 -13.23 12.96 20.85
C ASN A 153 -12.80 13.98 19.79
N LYS A 154 -12.63 15.26 20.15
CA LYS A 154 -12.21 16.30 19.19
C LYS A 154 -10.78 16.11 18.68
N ALA A 155 -9.86 15.67 19.55
CA ALA A 155 -8.49 15.37 19.13
C ALA A 155 -8.43 14.17 18.18
N LEU A 156 -9.26 13.15 18.43
CA LEU A 156 -9.41 11.99 17.55
C LEU A 156 -10.02 12.38 16.20
N GLU A 157 -11.09 13.18 16.19
CA GLU A 157 -11.70 13.70 14.96
C GLU A 157 -10.70 14.48 14.12
N PHE A 158 -9.88 15.33 14.76
CA PHE A 158 -8.81 16.06 14.10
C PHE A 158 -7.76 15.14 13.47
N GLN A 159 -7.33 14.12 14.21
CA GLN A 159 -6.37 13.13 13.71
C GLN A 159 -6.93 12.38 12.49
N VAL A 160 -8.18 11.90 12.58
CA VAL A 160 -8.86 11.20 11.49
C VAL A 160 -9.05 12.11 10.27
N GLN A 161 -9.40 13.39 10.46
CA GLN A 161 -9.53 14.33 9.35
C GLN A 161 -8.18 14.63 8.68
N LYS A 162 -7.11 14.73 9.47
CA LYS A 162 -5.76 14.90 8.94
C LYS A 162 -5.31 13.68 8.14
N GLU A 163 -5.52 12.48 8.68
CA GLU A 163 -5.20 11.21 8.02
C GLU A 163 -5.93 11.08 6.68
N LYS A 164 -7.26 11.28 6.67
CA LYS A 164 -8.05 11.28 5.43
C LYS A 164 -7.56 12.30 4.38
N LEU A 165 -7.10 13.47 4.83
CA LEU A 165 -6.55 14.50 3.93
C LEU A 165 -5.20 14.07 3.35
N ASP A 166 -4.34 13.48 4.18
CA ASP A 166 -3.02 12.97 3.78
C ASP A 166 -3.19 11.76 2.83
N ASP A 167 -4.12 10.84 3.10
CA ASP A 167 -4.45 9.70 2.24
C ASP A 167 -4.95 10.16 0.86
N TRP A 168 -5.94 11.07 0.85
CA TRP A 168 -6.45 11.65 -0.40
C TRP A 168 -5.34 12.33 -1.22
N PHE A 169 -4.41 13.03 -0.56
CA PHE A 169 -3.29 13.66 -1.25
C PHE A 169 -2.34 12.63 -1.85
N GLN A 170 -2.04 11.54 -1.14
CA GLN A 170 -1.17 10.47 -1.63
C GLN A 170 -1.76 9.75 -2.85
N GLU A 171 -3.09 9.64 -2.92
CA GLU A 171 -3.79 9.01 -4.06
C GLU A 171 -3.85 9.93 -5.29
N VAL A 172 -4.09 11.23 -5.10
CA VAL A 172 -4.36 12.15 -6.21
C VAL A 172 -3.10 12.87 -6.71
N TYR A 173 -2.13 13.17 -5.84
CA TYR A 173 -0.92 13.92 -6.21
C TYR A 173 0.18 13.03 -6.81
N VAL A 174 -0.18 12.35 -7.90
CA VAL A 174 0.62 11.32 -8.56
C VAL A 174 0.91 11.67 -10.02
N CYS A 175 1.95 11.07 -10.59
CA CYS A 175 2.21 11.21 -12.03
C CYS A 175 1.07 10.57 -12.86
N PRO A 176 0.45 11.30 -13.81
CA PRO A 176 -0.69 10.79 -14.58
C PRO A 176 -0.38 9.53 -15.43
N ASN A 177 0.89 9.32 -15.79
CA ASN A 177 1.30 8.17 -16.60
C ASN A 177 1.61 6.92 -15.76
N CYS A 178 2.18 7.06 -14.56
CA CYS A 178 2.74 5.93 -13.81
C CYS A 178 2.30 5.84 -12.35
N ASN A 179 1.37 6.71 -11.93
CA ASN A 179 0.81 6.79 -10.58
C ASN A 179 1.86 6.87 -9.47
N THR A 180 3.07 7.33 -9.78
CA THR A 180 4.11 7.55 -8.78
C THR A 180 3.81 8.87 -8.06
N HIS A 181 3.60 8.80 -6.75
CA HIS A 181 3.38 9.97 -5.90
C HIS A 181 4.58 10.93 -5.93
N PHE A 182 4.31 12.22 -6.03
CA PHE A 182 5.37 13.25 -6.09
C PHE A 182 5.96 13.61 -4.72
N GLY A 183 5.50 12.97 -3.64
CA GLY A 183 5.93 13.29 -2.28
C GLY A 183 5.39 14.65 -1.84
N ASN A 184 6.09 15.26 -0.89
CA ASN A 184 5.75 16.60 -0.39
C ASN A 184 6.36 17.72 -1.25
N MET A 185 6.81 17.41 -2.48
CA MET A 185 7.38 18.42 -3.36
C MET A 185 6.28 19.36 -3.85
N ARG A 186 6.58 20.66 -3.87
CA ARG A 186 5.69 21.66 -4.46
C ARG A 186 5.55 21.44 -5.96
N TRP A 187 4.37 21.74 -6.49
CA TRP A 187 4.07 21.60 -7.91
C TRP A 187 5.06 22.36 -8.80
N GLU A 188 5.45 23.59 -8.43
CA GLU A 188 6.39 24.41 -9.23
C GLU A 188 7.79 23.78 -9.33
N LEU A 189 8.21 23.03 -8.30
CA LEU A 189 9.52 22.36 -8.30
C LEU A 189 9.52 21.12 -9.20
N ILE A 190 8.36 20.47 -9.34
CA ILE A 190 8.20 19.31 -10.23
C ILE A 190 8.09 19.80 -11.68
N ALA A 191 7.33 20.88 -11.91
CA ALA A 191 7.21 21.54 -13.22
C ALA A 191 8.59 21.90 -13.81
N LYS A 192 9.50 22.44 -12.98
CA LYS A 192 10.89 22.76 -13.38
C LYS A 192 11.68 21.55 -13.90
N LYS A 193 11.35 20.32 -13.48
CA LYS A 193 12.05 19.11 -13.92
C LYS A 193 11.62 18.65 -15.31
N LYS A 194 10.52 19.18 -15.86
CA LYS A 194 9.89 18.87 -17.16
C LYS A 194 9.47 17.42 -17.38
N ASN A 195 10.14 16.43 -16.79
CA ASN A 195 9.89 15.01 -16.98
C ASN A 195 9.72 14.26 -15.65
N CYS A 196 8.91 13.19 -15.68
CA CYS A 196 8.73 12.31 -14.53
C CYS A 196 10.01 11.52 -14.20
N ARG A 197 10.36 11.42 -12.91
CA ARG A 197 11.54 10.68 -12.46
C ARG A 197 11.44 9.17 -12.73
N ASN A 198 10.25 8.60 -12.64
CA ASN A 198 10.03 7.16 -12.76
C ASN A 198 9.81 6.71 -14.22
N CYS A 199 8.82 7.28 -14.90
CA CYS A 199 8.43 6.84 -16.25
C CYS A 199 8.91 7.72 -17.41
N LYS A 200 9.64 8.82 -17.13
CA LYS A 200 10.17 9.77 -18.13
C LYS A 200 9.12 10.52 -18.97
N ALA A 201 7.82 10.39 -18.68
CA ALA A 201 6.75 11.16 -19.31
C ALA A 201 6.99 12.68 -19.21
N ILE A 202 6.59 13.44 -20.23
CA ILE A 202 6.67 14.90 -20.26
C ILE A 202 5.55 15.47 -19.39
N LEU A 203 5.92 16.19 -18.33
CA LEU A 203 5.02 16.85 -17.39
C LEU A 203 4.75 18.29 -17.79
N VAL A 204 5.70 18.95 -18.46
CA VAL A 204 5.59 20.32 -18.93
C VAL A 204 6.36 20.43 -20.24
N LYS A 205 5.78 21.11 -21.23
CA LYS A 205 6.42 21.45 -22.51
C LYS A 205 7.47 22.56 -22.29
#